data_AF-A0A380FHD9-F1
#
_entry.id   AF-A0A380FHD9-F1
#
_cell.length_a   1.000
_cell.length_b   1.000
_cell.length_c   1.000
_cell.angle_alpha   90.00
_cell.angle_beta   90.00
_cell.angle_gamma   90.00
#
_symmetry.space_group_name_H-M   'P 1'
#
loop_
_entity.id
_entity.type
_entity.pdbx_description
1 polymer ?
#
loop_
_entity_poly.entity_id
_entity_poly.type
_entity_poly.pdbx_seq_one_letter_code
_entity_poly.pdbx_strand_id
1 'polypeptide(L)'
;MNRTFNKKIDAQQTEFDWISSTDSEVEAYNNDPNAGYLVSNQIIYDTMRQARRTSKIKNIKQMNQNLPVLLISGKEDALGNCGEGIRQLGKYYKKGGLNHVTVQLYKFKRNEILFEEGYTQTWQHMYEWIEKQILKKYDNTK
;
A
#
# COMPACT_ATOMS: atom_id res chain seq x y z
N MET A 1 17.36 5.91 -6.52
CA MET A 1 16.58 5.18 -5.50
C MET A 1 15.89 3.95 -6.09
N ASN A 2 15.33 4.06 -7.30
CA ASN A 2 14.44 3.06 -7.91
C ASN A 2 15.11 1.72 -8.28
N ARG A 3 16.38 1.72 -8.72
CA ARG A 3 17.15 0.50 -9.03
C ARG A 3 17.23 -0.52 -7.88
N THR A 4 17.06 -0.07 -6.63
CA THR A 4 17.07 -0.97 -5.47
C THR A 4 15.79 -1.82 -5.39
N PHE A 5 14.66 -1.30 -5.86
CA PHE A 5 13.36 -1.98 -5.81
C PHE A 5 13.20 -3.00 -6.93
N ASN A 6 13.82 -2.77 -8.09
CA ASN A 6 13.78 -3.71 -9.19
C ASN A 6 14.63 -4.98 -9.00
N LYS A 7 15.47 -5.06 -7.96
CA LYS A 7 16.45 -6.15 -7.76
C LYS A 7 15.88 -7.58 -7.81
N LYS A 8 14.59 -7.75 -7.51
CA LYS A 8 13.90 -9.06 -7.51
C LYS A 8 13.13 -9.33 -8.80
N ILE A 9 13.30 -8.50 -9.83
CA ILE A 9 12.65 -8.61 -11.14
C ILE A 9 13.68 -9.14 -12.13
N ASP A 10 13.39 -10.29 -12.73
CA ASP A 10 14.34 -11.02 -13.57
C ASP A 10 14.61 -10.33 -14.92
N ALA A 11 13.60 -9.66 -15.49
CA ALA A 11 13.68 -8.97 -16.78
C ALA A 11 13.32 -7.49 -16.62
N GLN A 12 14.27 -6.69 -16.13
CA GLN A 12 14.07 -5.25 -15.95
C GLN A 12 14.15 -4.52 -17.30
N GLN A 13 13.07 -3.87 -17.68
CA GLN A 13 12.95 -3.04 -18.88
C GLN A 13 13.12 -1.55 -18.55
N THR A 14 12.66 -1.09 -17.38
CA THR A 14 12.68 0.33 -16.99
C THR A 14 13.14 0.53 -15.55
N GLU A 15 13.44 1.77 -15.16
CA GLU A 15 13.74 2.09 -13.75
C GLU A 15 12.52 1.97 -12.82
N PHE A 16 11.31 1.79 -13.38
CA PHE A 16 10.04 1.82 -12.66
C PHE A 16 9.28 0.50 -12.68
N ASP A 17 9.89 -0.60 -13.13
CA ASP A 17 9.22 -1.91 -13.21
C ASP A 17 8.68 -2.41 -11.85
N TRP A 18 9.24 -1.97 -10.73
CA TRP A 18 8.71 -2.26 -9.39
C TRP A 18 7.29 -1.73 -9.16
N ILE A 19 6.79 -0.81 -10.00
CA ILE A 19 5.45 -0.22 -9.89
C ILE A 19 4.37 -1.27 -10.20
N SER A 20 4.45 -1.94 -11.35
CA SER A 20 3.42 -2.87 -11.83
C SER A 20 4.05 -4.06 -12.56
N SER A 21 3.40 -5.22 -12.51
CA SER A 21 3.76 -6.38 -13.34
C SER A 21 3.23 -6.28 -14.77
N THR A 22 2.26 -5.38 -15.00
CA THR A 22 1.70 -5.09 -16.32
C THR A 22 2.55 -4.04 -17.04
N ASP A 23 3.21 -4.43 -18.13
CA ASP A 23 4.11 -3.56 -18.90
C ASP A 23 3.44 -2.27 -19.41
N SER A 24 2.17 -2.34 -19.84
CA SER A 24 1.42 -1.16 -20.31
C SER A 24 1.18 -0.12 -19.22
N GLU A 25 1.05 -0.54 -17.95
CA GLU A 25 0.90 0.39 -16.82
C GLU A 25 2.23 1.08 -16.50
N VAL A 26 3.35 0.36 -16.62
CA VAL A 26 4.69 0.94 -16.46
C VAL A 26 4.99 1.93 -17.59
N GLU A 27 4.58 1.62 -18.82
CA GLU A 27 4.67 2.55 -19.95
C GLU A 27 3.80 3.78 -19.76
N ALA A 28 2.55 3.62 -19.31
CA ALA A 28 1.66 4.73 -19.00
C ALA A 28 2.26 5.67 -17.94
N TYR A 29 2.86 5.10 -16.88
CA TYR A 29 3.58 5.87 -15.86
C TYR A 29 4.76 6.65 -16.45
N ASN A 30 5.57 6.02 -17.31
CA ASN A 30 6.74 6.66 -17.91
C ASN A 30 6.36 7.79 -18.89
N ASN A 31 5.22 7.65 -19.56
CA ASN A 31 4.75 8.61 -20.55
C ASN A 31 3.90 9.75 -19.94
N ASP A 32 3.52 9.68 -18.67
CA ASP A 32 2.78 10.75 -18.00
C ASP A 32 3.72 11.90 -17.58
N PRO A 33 3.58 13.11 -18.16
CA PRO A 33 4.41 14.26 -17.81
C PRO A 33 4.25 14.73 -16.35
N ASN A 34 3.23 14.27 -15.64
CA ASN A 34 2.98 14.56 -14.23
C ASN A 34 3.50 13.46 -13.29
N ALA A 35 4.11 12.39 -13.82
CA ALA A 35 4.67 11.29 -13.04
C ALA A 35 6.22 11.31 -13.08
N GLY A 36 6.85 10.51 -12.20
CA GLY A 36 8.30 10.25 -12.25
C GLY A 36 9.24 11.45 -11.98
N TYR A 37 8.73 12.65 -11.71
CA TYR A 37 9.54 13.85 -11.58
C TYR A 37 10.40 13.85 -10.30
N LEU A 38 11.56 14.51 -10.40
CA LEU A 38 12.45 14.69 -9.25
C LEU A 38 11.84 15.65 -8.23
N VAL A 39 11.82 15.22 -6.98
CA VAL A 39 11.39 16.03 -5.85
C VAL A 39 12.59 16.66 -5.13
N SER A 40 12.37 17.73 -4.39
CA SER A 40 13.43 18.35 -3.58
C SER A 40 13.90 17.42 -2.46
N ASN A 41 15.16 17.59 -2.04
CA ASN A 41 15.71 16.85 -0.90
C ASN A 41 14.90 17.06 0.38
N GLN A 42 14.27 18.22 0.53
CA GLN A 42 13.41 18.54 1.68
C GLN A 42 12.17 17.64 1.73
N ILE A 43 11.53 17.40 0.57
CA ILE A 43 10.37 16.49 0.48
C ILE A 43 10.77 15.07 0.89
N ILE A 44 11.93 14.59 0.43
CA ILE A 44 12.45 13.27 0.81
C ILE A 44 12.67 13.20 2.32
N TYR A 45 13.35 14.20 2.89
CA TYR A 45 13.62 14.27 4.33
C TYR A 45 12.32 14.26 5.16
N ASP A 46 11.37 15.11 4.80
CA ASP A 46 10.12 15.23 5.54
C ASP A 46 9.26 13.97 5.42
N THR A 47 9.21 13.34 4.24
CA THR A 47 8.50 12.08 4.04
C THR A 47 9.05 10.99 4.96
N MET A 48 10.38 10.81 5.00
CA MET A 48 11.03 9.83 5.87
C MET A 48 10.85 10.15 7.35
N ARG A 49 10.93 11.44 7.71
CA ARG A 49 10.69 11.91 9.08
C ARG A 49 9.26 11.63 9.52
N GLN A 50 8.27 11.90 8.67
CA GLN A 50 6.86 11.65 8.97
C GLN A 50 6.57 10.16 9.04
N ALA A 51 7.06 9.34 8.10
CA ALA A 51 6.89 7.89 8.14
C ALA A 51 7.42 7.29 9.46
N ARG A 52 8.60 7.73 9.93
CA ARG A 52 9.15 7.33 11.23
C ARG A 52 8.33 7.83 12.40
N ARG A 53 7.76 9.03 12.30
CA ARG A 53 6.92 9.62 13.36
C ARG A 53 5.60 8.86 13.48
N THR A 54 4.84 8.73 12.40
CA THR A 54 3.51 8.11 12.40
C THR A 54 3.54 6.64 12.81
N SER A 55 4.62 5.92 12.47
CA SER A 55 4.81 4.50 12.83
C SER A 55 5.07 4.25 14.33
N LYS A 56 5.28 5.29 15.15
CA LYS A 56 5.49 5.11 16.59
C LYS A 56 4.19 4.68 17.28
N ILE A 57 4.26 3.67 18.13
CA ILE A 57 3.10 3.16 18.91
C ILE A 57 2.35 4.29 19.63
N LYS A 58 3.07 5.26 20.24
CA LYS A 58 2.45 6.40 20.93
C LYS A 58 1.57 7.27 20.03
N ASN A 59 1.84 7.30 18.73
CA ASN A 59 1.06 8.05 17.75
C ASN A 59 -0.09 7.19 17.19
N ILE A 60 0.15 5.90 16.97
CA ILE A 60 -0.92 4.95 16.61
C ILE A 60 -2.02 4.93 17.68
N LYS A 61 -1.64 4.98 18.97
CA LYS A 61 -2.57 5.05 20.11
C LYS A 61 -3.51 6.26 20.11
N GLN A 62 -3.21 7.31 19.33
CA GLN A 62 -4.06 8.49 19.19
C GLN A 62 -5.18 8.29 18.14
N MET A 63 -5.12 7.22 17.35
CA MET A 63 -6.17 6.87 16.41
C MET A 63 -7.42 6.41 17.16
N ASN A 64 -8.60 6.57 16.55
CA ASN A 64 -9.82 5.95 17.04
C ASN A 64 -9.67 4.42 17.00
N GLN A 65 -9.69 3.78 18.18
CA GLN A 65 -9.49 2.34 18.35
C GLN A 65 -10.54 1.48 17.63
N ASN A 66 -11.73 2.04 17.40
CA ASN A 66 -12.84 1.40 16.71
C ASN A 66 -12.86 1.66 15.21
N LEU A 67 -11.97 2.49 14.67
CA LEU A 67 -11.85 2.70 13.23
C LEU A 67 -11.37 1.40 12.57
N PRO A 68 -12.17 0.75 11.71
CA PRO A 68 -11.69 -0.39 10.95
C PRO A 68 -10.63 0.07 9.92
N VAL A 69 -9.56 -0.72 9.79
CA VAL A 69 -8.45 -0.44 8.86
C VAL A 69 -8.23 -1.64 7.95
N LEU A 70 -8.23 -1.37 6.64
CA LEU A 70 -7.80 -2.29 5.60
C LEU A 70 -6.41 -1.90 5.12
N LEU A 71 -5.47 -2.85 5.17
CA LEU A 71 -4.14 -2.74 4.61
C LEU A 71 -4.03 -3.69 3.43
N ILE A 72 -3.80 -3.16 2.23
CA ILE A 72 -3.66 -3.91 0.98
C ILE A 72 -2.29 -3.63 0.35
N SER A 73 -1.67 -4.66 -0.23
CA SER A 73 -0.39 -4.54 -0.95
C SER A 73 -0.18 -5.76 -1.84
N GLY A 74 0.69 -5.65 -2.83
CA GLY A 74 1.15 -6.77 -3.64
C GLY A 74 2.10 -7.66 -2.85
N LYS A 75 2.08 -8.97 -3.10
CA LYS A 75 3.00 -9.90 -2.43
C LYS A 75 4.41 -9.80 -3.03
N GLU A 76 4.54 -9.22 -4.22
CA GLU A 76 5.79 -9.07 -4.96
C GLU A 76 6.27 -7.61 -4.92
N ASP A 77 5.56 -6.73 -4.20
CA ASP A 77 5.96 -5.35 -3.91
C ASP A 77 7.28 -5.31 -3.11
N ALA A 78 8.36 -4.92 -3.78
CA ALA A 78 9.68 -4.81 -3.17
C ALA A 78 9.78 -3.68 -2.15
N LEU A 79 8.96 -2.62 -2.27
CA LEU A 79 8.93 -1.50 -1.32
C LEU A 79 8.39 -1.97 0.04
N GLY A 80 7.34 -2.80 0.02
CA GLY A 80 6.77 -3.47 1.19
C GLY A 80 7.56 -4.70 1.69
N ASN A 81 8.78 -4.95 1.20
CA ASN A 81 9.53 -6.18 1.43
C ASN A 81 8.71 -7.45 1.14
N CYS A 82 8.09 -7.50 -0.03
CA CYS A 82 7.28 -8.62 -0.52
C CYS A 82 6.15 -9.02 0.47
N GLY A 83 5.48 -8.00 1.01
CA GLY A 83 4.36 -8.14 1.94
C GLY A 83 4.74 -8.30 3.42
N GLU A 84 6.01 -8.45 3.79
CA GLU A 84 6.37 -8.52 5.22
C GLU A 84 6.16 -7.17 5.91
N GLY A 85 6.47 -6.06 5.23
CA GLY A 85 6.32 -4.71 5.77
C GLY A 85 4.87 -4.41 6.16
N ILE A 86 3.91 -4.75 5.30
CA ILE A 86 2.49 -4.51 5.56
C ILE A 86 1.92 -5.44 6.64
N ARG A 87 2.40 -6.69 6.72
CA ARG A 87 2.06 -7.61 7.82
C ARG A 87 2.56 -7.06 9.15
N GLN A 88 3.78 -6.56 9.17
CA GLN A 88 4.37 -5.97 10.36
C GLN A 88 3.64 -4.67 10.76
N LEU A 89 3.23 -3.84 9.80
CA LEU A 89 2.38 -2.67 10.05
C LEU A 89 1.05 -3.08 10.71
N GLY A 90 0.40 -4.12 10.19
CA GLY A 90 -0.83 -4.66 10.79
C GLY A 90 -0.63 -5.10 12.25
N LYS A 91 0.50 -5.76 12.58
CA LYS A 91 0.86 -6.10 13.95
C LYS A 91 1.07 -4.85 14.82
N TYR A 92 1.73 -3.82 14.29
CA TYR A 92 1.93 -2.56 15.00
C TYR A 92 0.61 -1.83 15.28
N TYR A 93 -0.34 -1.84 14.34
CA TYR A 93 -1.66 -1.23 14.53
C TYR A 93 -2.43 -1.95 15.64
N LYS A 94 -2.43 -3.29 15.65
CA LYS A 94 -3.02 -4.07 16.74
C LYS A 94 -2.35 -3.79 18.09
N LYS A 95 -1.01 -3.74 18.13
CA LYS A 95 -0.25 -3.38 19.34
C LYS A 95 -0.53 -1.94 19.81
N GLY A 96 -0.90 -1.07 18.88
CA GLY A 96 -1.33 0.31 19.14
C GLY A 96 -2.76 0.44 19.64
N GLY A 97 -3.53 -0.66 19.74
CA GLY A 97 -4.89 -0.67 20.30
C GLY A 97 -6.00 -0.61 19.25
N LEU A 98 -5.72 -0.76 17.96
CA LEU A 98 -6.78 -0.86 16.95
C LEU A 98 -7.46 -2.24 17.00
N ASN A 99 -8.78 -2.23 17.13
CA ASN A 99 -9.59 -3.43 17.30
C ASN A 99 -9.80 -4.20 15.98
N HIS A 100 -9.81 -3.50 14.85
CA HIS A 100 -10.18 -4.06 13.55
C HIS A 100 -9.14 -3.72 12.50
N VAL A 101 -8.17 -4.63 12.31
CA VAL A 101 -7.11 -4.50 11.31
C VAL A 101 -7.14 -5.72 10.39
N THR A 102 -7.38 -5.47 9.11
CA THR A 102 -7.35 -6.48 8.03
C THR A 102 -6.11 -6.25 7.18
N VAL A 103 -5.36 -7.32 6.90
CA VAL A 103 -4.23 -7.29 5.98
C VAL A 103 -4.53 -8.25 4.83
N GLN A 104 -4.47 -7.76 3.60
CA GLN A 104 -4.73 -8.55 2.41
C GLN A 104 -3.59 -8.34 1.39
N LEU A 105 -3.04 -9.46 0.93
CA LEU A 105 -1.91 -9.48 0.01
C LEU A 105 -2.31 -10.16 -1.30
N TYR A 106 -2.01 -9.52 -2.41
CA TYR A 106 -2.35 -10.00 -3.74
C TYR A 106 -1.13 -10.68 -4.38
N LYS A 107 -1.27 -11.96 -4.72
CA LYS A 107 -0.21 -12.71 -5.41
C LYS A 107 0.01 -12.14 -6.81
N PHE A 108 1.24 -12.24 -7.27
CA PHE A 108 1.70 -11.78 -8.59
C PHE A 108 1.59 -10.27 -8.81
N LYS A 109 1.24 -9.49 -7.78
CA LYS A 109 1.10 -8.03 -7.88
C LYS A 109 2.27 -7.33 -7.21
N ARG A 110 2.74 -6.24 -7.82
CA ARG A 110 3.78 -5.34 -7.31
C ARG A 110 3.13 -4.18 -6.53
N ASN A 111 3.62 -2.95 -6.68
CA ASN A 111 3.24 -1.82 -5.83
C ASN A 111 1.83 -1.27 -6.14
N GLU A 112 1.48 -1.09 -7.41
CA GLU A 112 0.23 -0.45 -7.85
C GLU A 112 -0.92 -1.46 -8.07
N ILE A 113 -1.27 -2.20 -7.03
CA ILE A 113 -2.30 -3.26 -7.06
C ILE A 113 -3.70 -2.85 -7.54
N LEU A 114 -3.96 -1.54 -7.60
CA LEU A 114 -5.21 -0.93 -8.07
C LEU A 114 -5.26 -0.77 -9.60
N PHE A 115 -4.12 -0.91 -10.29
CA PHE A 115 -3.95 -0.79 -11.73
C PHE A 115 -3.36 -2.06 -12.36
N GLU A 116 -2.76 -2.93 -11.55
CA GLU A 116 -2.32 -4.28 -11.94
C GLU A 116 -3.40 -5.11 -12.64
N GLU A 117 -2.97 -6.11 -13.41
CA GLU A 117 -3.87 -7.06 -14.06
C GLU A 117 -4.90 -7.66 -13.06
N GLY A 118 -6.16 -7.73 -13.50
CA GLY A 118 -7.28 -8.13 -12.63
C GLY A 118 -7.57 -7.14 -11.51
N TYR A 119 -7.31 -5.84 -11.69
CA TYR A 119 -7.59 -4.79 -10.71
C TYR A 119 -9.06 -4.76 -10.24
N THR A 120 -10.00 -5.19 -11.09
CA THR A 120 -11.42 -5.29 -10.75
C THR A 120 -11.65 -6.20 -9.53
N GLN A 121 -10.87 -7.26 -9.38
CA GLN A 121 -10.89 -8.11 -8.20
C GLN A 121 -10.37 -7.37 -6.95
N THR A 122 -9.29 -6.59 -7.09
CA THR A 122 -8.78 -5.75 -6.00
C THR A 122 -9.87 -4.78 -5.53
N TRP A 123 -10.54 -4.11 -6.47
CA TRP A 123 -11.60 -3.15 -6.18
C TRP A 123 -12.82 -3.82 -5.55
N GLN A 124 -13.21 -5.00 -6.04
CA GLN A 124 -14.31 -5.77 -5.48
C GLN A 124 -14.05 -6.17 -4.03
N HIS A 125 -12.86 -6.66 -3.70
CA HIS A 125 -12.51 -6.98 -2.31
C HIS A 125 -12.51 -5.74 -1.40
N MET A 126 -12.05 -4.59 -1.90
CA MET A 126 -12.14 -3.32 -1.16
C MET A 126 -13.60 -2.96 -0.88
N TYR A 127 -14.44 -3.04 -1.91
CA TYR A 127 -15.88 -2.78 -1.79
C TYR A 127 -16.55 -3.71 -0.77
N GLU A 128 -16.33 -5.02 -0.88
CA GLU A 128 -16.87 -6.01 0.07
C GLU A 128 -16.42 -5.77 1.50
N TRP A 129 -15.15 -5.37 1.68
CA TRP A 129 -14.63 -5.02 2.99
C TRP A 129 -15.30 -3.78 3.56
N ILE A 130 -15.46 -2.72 2.75
CA ILE A 130 -16.14 -1.47 3.14
C ILE A 130 -17.60 -1.76 3.49
N GLU A 131 -18.30 -2.50 2.63
CA GLU A 131 -19.70 -2.88 2.84
C GLU A 131 -19.88 -3.63 4.16
N LYS A 132 -19.01 -4.61 4.44
CA LYS A 132 -19.06 -5.42 5.65
C LYS A 132 -18.65 -4.67 6.92
N GLN A 133 -17.62 -3.82 6.87
CA GLN A 133 -17.03 -3.21 8.06
C GLN A 133 -17.60 -1.84 8.39
N ILE A 134 -18.18 -1.14 7.41
CA ILE A 134 -18.62 0.24 7.53
C ILE A 134 -20.14 0.32 7.29
N LEU A 135 -20.61 -0.02 6.09
CA LEU A 135 -22.01 0.24 5.68
C LEU A 135 -23.00 -0.60 6.50
N LYS A 136 -22.82 -1.92 6.54
CA LYS A 136 -23.71 -2.82 7.30
C LYS A 136 -23.68 -2.54 8.81
N LYS A 137 -22.61 -1.98 9.35
CA LYS A 137 -22.57 -1.58 10.76
C LYS A 137 -23.34 -0.29 11.02
N TYR A 138 -23.29 0.65 10.07
CA TYR A 138 -24.04 1.90 10.15
C TYR A 138 -25.56 1.65 10.14
N ASP A 139 -26.02 0.77 9.25
CA ASP A 139 -27.45 0.45 9.12
C ASP A 139 -28.01 -0.28 10.35
N ASN A 140 -27.20 -1.09 11.04
CA ASN A 140 -27.59 -1.79 12.28
C ASN A 140 -27.53 -0.90 13.54
N THR A 141 -27.08 0.35 13.41
CA THR A 141 -27.04 1.33 14.52
C THR A 141 -28.11 2.41 14.45
N LYS A 142 -28.97 2.37 13.41
CA LYS A 142 -30.24 3.10 13.35
C LYS A 142 -31.36 2.25 13.94
#